data_AF-A0A937ULE3-F1
#
_entry.id   AF-A0A937ULE3-F1
#
_cell.length_a   1.000
_cell.length_b   1.000
_cell.length_c   1.000
_cell.angle_alpha   90.00
_cell.angle_beta   90.00
_cell.angle_gamma   90.00
#
_symmetry.space_group_name_H-M   'P 1'
#
loop_
_entity.id
_entity.type
_entity.pdbx_description
1 polymer ?
#
loop_
_entity_poly.entity_id
_entity_poly.type
_entity_poly.pdbx_seq_one_letter_code
_entity_poly.pdbx_strand_id
1 'polypeptide(L)'
;MSPVLAQSRAGNFVRSLLIIGLIVTVFRELYLLWFFHTPAWTSRPPEIRYCGEYYQRRDEPPDVSTAEMNRLAGGRVKQVMRSPVLRPIAAYKPAKSCPRYVFAKVGEDRFVVYTFPT
;
A
#
# COMPACT_ATOMS: atom_id res chain seq x y z
N MET A 1 46.71 -8.49 33.98
CA MET A 1 45.44 -7.99 33.38
C MET A 1 45.82 -7.11 32.20
N SER A 2 45.64 -7.58 30.96
CA SER A 2 46.03 -6.81 29.76
C SER A 2 45.11 -5.61 29.53
N PRO A 3 45.65 -4.40 29.29
CA PRO A 3 44.91 -3.13 29.29
C PRO A 3 44.14 -2.85 28.00
N VAL A 4 43.76 -3.87 27.23
CA VAL A 4 43.21 -3.72 25.87
C VAL A 4 41.67 -3.69 25.83
N LEU A 5 40.98 -3.91 26.96
CA LEU A 5 39.52 -4.13 26.98
C LEU A 5 38.67 -3.07 27.71
N ALA A 6 39.26 -1.96 28.19
CA ALA A 6 38.55 -1.02 29.06
C ALA A 6 38.13 0.32 28.43
N GLN A 7 38.71 0.74 27.29
CA GLN A 7 38.64 2.16 26.89
C GLN A 7 37.51 2.56 25.91
N SER A 8 36.71 1.63 25.38
CA SER A 8 35.66 1.98 24.37
C SER A 8 34.27 1.36 24.59
N ARG A 9 34.00 0.68 25.72
CA ARG A 9 32.69 0.02 25.95
C ARG A 9 31.52 1.00 25.94
N ALA A 10 31.67 2.15 26.61
CA ALA A 10 30.62 3.17 26.64
C ALA A 10 30.41 3.82 25.26
N GLY A 11 31.49 4.14 24.54
CA GLY A 11 31.42 4.70 23.18
C GLY A 11 30.78 3.74 22.18
N ASN A 12 31.13 2.45 22.26
CA ASN A 12 30.51 1.42 21.43
C ASN A 12 29.03 1.21 21.78
N PHE A 13 28.67 1.25 23.06
CA PHE A 13 27.29 1.15 23.49
C PHE A 13 26.42 2.30 22.95
N VAL A 14 26.89 3.54 23.09
CA VAL A 14 26.20 4.73 22.56
C VAL A 14 26.10 4.66 21.04
N ARG A 15 27.17 4.26 20.34
CA ARG A 15 27.15 4.10 18.88
C ARG A 15 26.15 3.04 18.44
N SER A 16 26.08 1.90 19.13
CA SER A 16 25.09 0.86 18.85
C SER A 16 23.65 1.35 19.04
N LEU A 17 23.38 2.11 20.10
CA LEU A 17 22.05 2.70 20.33
C LEU A 17 21.66 3.67 19.22
N LEU A 18 22.59 4.51 18.75
CA LEU A 18 22.34 5.43 17.63
C LEU A 18 22.03 4.69 16.33
N ILE A 19 22.78 3.62 16.02
CA ILE A 19 22.55 2.79 14.83
C ILE A 19 21.18 2.10 14.90
N ILE A 20 20.85 1.48 16.04
CA ILE A 20 19.55 0.83 16.23
C ILE A 20 18.42 1.86 16.11
N GLY A 21 18.55 3.02 16.74
CA GLY A 21 17.58 4.11 16.63
C GLY A 21 17.36 4.52 15.17
N LEU A 22 18.44 4.75 14.42
CA LEU A 22 18.37 5.10 13.00
C LEU A 22 17.66 4.01 12.19
N ILE A 23 18.03 2.73 12.38
CA ILE A 23 17.39 1.62 11.68
C ILE A 23 15.90 1.58 12.00
N VAL A 24 15.51 1.67 13.27
CA VAL A 24 14.10 1.63 13.68
C VAL A 24 13.32 2.79 13.07
N THR A 25 13.87 4.02 13.07
CA THR A 25 13.20 5.17 12.44
C THR A 25 13.05 4.98 10.94
N VAL A 26 14.10 4.56 10.23
CA VAL A 26 14.03 4.30 8.79
C VAL A 26 13.01 3.22 8.47
N PHE A 27 13.03 2.10 9.17
CA PHE A 27 12.07 1.01 8.96
C PHE A 27 10.64 1.42 9.32
N ARG A 28 10.45 2.26 10.34
CA ARG A 28 9.15 2.85 10.67
C ARG A 28 8.64 3.71 9.52
N GLU A 29 9.44 4.63 8.99
CA GLU A 29 9.02 5.48 7.87
C GLU A 29 8.76 4.66 6.60
N LEU A 30 9.60 3.66 6.31
CA LEU A 30 9.37 2.72 5.20
C LEU A 30 8.07 1.93 5.39
N TYR A 31 7.80 1.47 6.61
CA TYR A 31 6.55 0.78 6.95
C TYR A 31 5.34 1.71 6.81
N LEU A 32 5.43 2.97 7.25
CA LEU A 32 4.34 3.93 7.13
C LEU A 32 4.12 4.35 5.67
N LEU A 33 5.18 4.62 4.91
CA LEU A 33 5.10 4.85 3.47
C LEU A 33 4.47 3.65 2.79
N TRP A 34 4.92 2.44 3.11
CA TRP A 34 4.33 1.19 2.63
C TRP A 34 2.86 1.12 3.03
N PHE A 35 2.47 1.33 4.28
CA PHE A 35 1.09 1.18 4.74
C PHE A 35 0.14 2.21 4.12
N PHE A 36 0.57 3.47 4.01
CA PHE A 36 -0.24 4.53 3.40
C PHE A 36 -0.25 4.47 1.86
N HIS A 37 0.78 3.93 1.21
CA HIS A 37 0.83 3.73 -0.26
C HIS A 37 0.43 2.33 -0.71
N THR A 38 0.28 1.40 0.22
CA THR A 38 -0.19 0.03 0.00
C THR A 38 -1.53 -0.09 0.68
N PRO A 39 -2.61 0.26 -0.03
CA PRO A 39 -3.93 -0.14 0.43
C PRO A 39 -3.94 -1.68 0.57
N ALA A 40 -4.70 -2.19 1.52
CA ALA A 40 -4.74 -3.59 1.93
C ALA A 40 -5.39 -4.52 0.87
N TRP A 41 -4.85 -4.51 -0.35
CA TRP A 41 -5.49 -5.02 -1.57
C TRP A 41 -5.54 -6.54 -1.71
N THR A 42 -4.85 -7.27 -0.85
CA THR A 42 -4.81 -8.75 -0.90
C THR A 42 -5.87 -9.39 -0.02
N SER A 43 -6.34 -8.69 1.02
CA SER A 43 -7.59 -9.01 1.69
C SER A 43 -8.74 -8.34 0.92
N ARG A 44 -9.99 -8.77 1.12
CA ARG A 44 -11.18 -8.06 0.61
C ARG A 44 -11.73 -7.16 1.72
N PRO A 45 -11.00 -6.12 2.17
CA PRO A 45 -11.47 -5.33 3.29
C PRO A 45 -12.77 -4.61 2.94
N PRO A 46 -13.63 -4.32 3.92
CA PRO A 46 -14.83 -3.52 3.71
C PRO A 46 -14.50 -2.09 3.27
N GLU A 47 -13.33 -1.58 3.67
CA GLU A 47 -12.87 -0.22 3.39
C GLU A 47 -11.41 -0.21 2.95
N ILE A 48 -11.06 0.75 2.12
CA ILE A 48 -9.67 1.02 1.71
C ILE A 48 -9.38 2.52 1.83
N ARG A 49 -8.11 2.87 2.06
CA ARG A 49 -7.66 4.25 1.97
C ARG A 49 -6.95 4.49 0.64
N TYR A 50 -7.40 5.48 -0.12
CA TYR A 50 -6.79 5.86 -1.39
C TYR A 50 -6.91 7.36 -1.61
N CYS A 51 -5.88 8.01 -2.17
CA CYS A 51 -5.89 9.46 -2.41
C CYS A 51 -6.18 10.31 -1.15
N GLY A 52 -5.80 9.82 0.04
CA GLY A 52 -6.07 10.48 1.33
C GLY A 52 -7.44 10.15 1.95
N GLU A 53 -8.35 9.58 1.17
CA GLU A 53 -9.77 9.39 1.49
C GLU A 53 -10.12 7.90 1.72
N TYR A 54 -11.24 7.66 2.40
CA TYR A 54 -11.76 6.30 2.63
C TYR A 54 -12.75 5.94 1.52
N TYR A 55 -12.56 4.79 0.90
CA TYR A 55 -13.50 4.22 -0.06
C TYR A 55 -14.14 2.97 0.53
N GLN A 56 -15.44 2.82 0.28
CA GLN A 56 -16.22 1.68 0.74
C GLN A 56 -16.36 0.66 -0.38
N ARG A 57 -16.32 -0.62 -0.02
CA ARG A 57 -16.59 -1.70 -0.96
C ARG A 57 -18.03 -1.59 -1.45
N ARG A 58 -18.22 -1.75 -2.76
CA ARG A 58 -19.54 -1.86 -3.35
C ARG A 58 -20.05 -3.29 -3.13
N ASP A 59 -21.19 -3.42 -2.47
CA ASP A 59 -21.77 -4.73 -2.13
C ASP A 59 -22.31 -5.47 -3.35
N GLU A 60 -22.85 -4.74 -4.35
CA GLU A 60 -23.44 -5.33 -5.55
C GLU A 60 -23.05 -4.59 -6.87
N PRO A 61 -22.47 -5.30 -7.86
CA PRO A 61 -21.80 -6.59 -7.74
C PRO A 61 -20.45 -6.46 -7.01
N PRO A 62 -20.07 -7.43 -6.15
CA PRO A 62 -18.87 -7.33 -5.32
C PRO A 62 -17.58 -7.53 -6.11
N ASP A 63 -17.62 -8.35 -7.16
CA ASP A 63 -16.48 -8.72 -8.00
C ASP A 63 -16.85 -8.51 -9.49
N VAL A 64 -16.08 -7.69 -10.20
CA VAL A 64 -16.28 -7.32 -11.61
C VAL A 64 -15.15 -7.83 -12.50
N SER A 65 -15.43 -8.12 -13.77
CA SER A 65 -14.41 -8.48 -14.76
C SER A 65 -13.65 -7.26 -15.26
N THR A 66 -12.57 -7.46 -16.03
CA THR A 66 -11.85 -6.34 -16.68
C THR A 66 -12.75 -5.52 -17.60
N ALA A 67 -13.64 -6.19 -18.35
CA ALA A 67 -14.59 -5.53 -19.24
C ALA A 67 -15.56 -4.64 -18.45
N GLU A 68 -16.10 -5.18 -17.36
CA GLU A 68 -17.03 -4.49 -16.48
C GLU A 68 -16.36 -3.32 -15.74
N MET A 69 -15.13 -3.51 -15.26
CA MET A 69 -14.30 -2.46 -14.69
C MET A 69 -14.12 -1.29 -15.66
N ASN A 70 -13.75 -1.56 -16.91
CA ASN A 70 -13.58 -0.51 -17.92
C ASN A 70 -14.91 0.18 -18.23
N ARG A 71 -16.03 -0.57 -18.24
CA ARG A 71 -17.37 -0.01 -18.40
C ARG A 71 -17.73 0.95 -17.27
N LEU A 72 -17.57 0.52 -16.01
CA LEU A 72 -17.84 1.32 -14.81
C LEU A 72 -16.97 2.57 -14.73
N ALA A 73 -15.70 2.46 -15.11
CA ALA A 73 -14.78 3.59 -15.15
C ALA A 73 -15.04 4.55 -16.33
N GLY A 74 -15.88 4.17 -17.30
CA GLY A 74 -16.11 4.93 -18.53
C GLY A 74 -14.87 4.98 -19.43
N GLY A 75 -14.10 3.89 -19.52
CA GLY A 75 -12.92 3.77 -20.37
C GLY A 75 -11.83 2.87 -19.79
N ARG A 76 -10.68 2.81 -20.47
CA ARG A 76 -9.54 2.01 -20.04
C ARG A 76 -8.95 2.55 -18.73
N VAL A 77 -8.87 1.71 -17.72
CA VAL A 77 -8.23 2.05 -16.44
C VAL A 77 -6.71 1.85 -16.49
N LYS A 78 -5.98 2.61 -15.67
CA LYS A 78 -4.55 2.41 -15.43
C LYS A 78 -4.39 1.39 -14.32
N GLN A 79 -3.60 0.35 -14.56
CA GLN A 79 -3.26 -0.64 -13.56
C GLN A 79 -2.01 -0.21 -12.80
N VAL A 80 -2.05 -0.32 -11.48
CA VAL A 80 -0.89 -0.15 -10.60
C VAL A 80 -0.34 -1.53 -10.31
N MET A 81 0.88 -1.76 -10.76
CA MET A 81 1.61 -3.00 -10.51
C MET A 81 2.50 -2.83 -9.29
N ARG A 82 2.78 -3.93 -8.59
CA ARG A 82 3.65 -3.92 -7.42
C ARG A 82 4.81 -4.91 -7.55
N SER A 83 6.02 -4.40 -7.32
CA SER A 83 7.24 -5.21 -7.13
C SER A 83 7.19 -5.93 -5.77
N PRO A 84 7.67 -7.19 -5.63
CA PRO A 84 8.42 -7.98 -6.62
C PRO A 84 7.55 -8.83 -7.55
N VAL A 85 6.24 -8.89 -7.30
CA VAL A 85 5.36 -9.88 -7.96
C VAL A 85 4.96 -9.43 -9.37
N LEU A 86 5.21 -8.16 -9.76
CA LEU A 86 4.79 -7.55 -11.03
C LEU A 86 3.34 -7.91 -11.40
N ARG A 87 2.47 -7.99 -10.38
CA ARG A 87 1.05 -8.24 -10.54
C ARG A 87 0.26 -6.95 -10.32
N PRO A 88 -0.84 -6.75 -11.05
CA PRO A 88 -1.73 -5.62 -10.78
C PRO A 88 -2.32 -5.80 -9.39
N ILE A 89 -2.32 -4.74 -8.60
CA ILE A 89 -2.94 -4.72 -7.27
C ILE A 89 -4.19 -3.84 -7.26
N ALA A 90 -4.16 -2.77 -8.05
CA ALA A 90 -5.24 -1.80 -8.16
C ALA A 90 -5.37 -1.32 -9.60
N ALA A 91 -6.56 -0.86 -9.95
CA ALA A 91 -6.80 -0.13 -11.17
C ALA A 91 -7.77 1.03 -10.93
N TYR A 92 -7.59 2.12 -11.67
CA TYR A 92 -8.48 3.28 -11.64
C TYR A 92 -8.33 4.08 -12.93
N LYS A 93 -9.33 4.89 -13.27
CA LYS A 93 -9.21 5.85 -14.38
C LYS A 93 -8.56 7.14 -13.85
N PRO A 94 -7.43 7.59 -14.41
CA PRO A 94 -6.81 8.85 -14.01
C PRO A 94 -7.78 10.02 -14.21
N ALA A 95 -7.98 10.83 -13.16
CA ALA A 95 -8.78 12.05 -13.18
C ALA A 95 -7.99 13.20 -12.53
N LYS A 96 -8.45 14.45 -12.69
CA LYS A 96 -7.84 15.62 -12.02
C LYS A 96 -8.05 15.61 -10.50
N SER A 97 -9.10 14.94 -10.03
CA SER A 97 -9.45 14.72 -8.62
C SER A 97 -9.26 13.24 -8.23
N CYS A 98 -9.50 12.90 -6.97
CA CYS A 98 -9.56 11.50 -6.54
C CYS A 98 -10.60 10.72 -7.38
N PRO A 99 -10.27 9.51 -7.86
CA PRO A 99 -11.14 8.76 -8.76
C PRO A 99 -12.42 8.32 -8.05
N ARG A 100 -13.56 8.31 -8.73
CA ARG A 100 -14.84 7.86 -8.13
C ARG A 100 -14.84 6.36 -7.78
N TYR A 101 -14.17 5.58 -8.61
CA TYR A 101 -14.07 4.12 -8.48
C TYR A 101 -12.61 3.71 -8.39
N VAL A 102 -12.31 2.81 -7.46
CA VAL A 102 -11.03 2.09 -7.41
C VAL A 102 -11.30 0.59 -7.44
N PHE A 103 -10.50 -0.13 -8.21
CA PHE A 103 -10.70 -1.54 -8.48
C PHE A 103 -9.53 -2.35 -7.90
N ALA A 104 -9.79 -3.25 -6.96
CA ALA A 104 -8.78 -4.11 -6.35
C ALA A 104 -8.68 -5.45 -7.07
N LYS A 105 -7.49 -5.88 -7.50
CA LYS A 105 -7.35 -7.18 -8.17
C LYS A 105 -7.40 -8.34 -7.16
N VAL A 106 -8.36 -9.24 -7.29
CA VAL A 106 -8.55 -10.42 -6.40
C VAL A 106 -8.40 -11.77 -7.11
N GLY A 107 -8.39 -11.77 -8.44
CA GLY A 107 -8.15 -12.95 -9.28
C GLY A 107 -7.53 -12.54 -10.61
N GLU A 108 -7.40 -13.45 -11.57
CA GLU A 108 -6.78 -13.12 -12.86
C GLU A 108 -7.56 -12.05 -13.63
N ASP A 109 -8.89 -12.20 -13.68
CA ASP A 109 -9.84 -11.28 -14.33
C ASP A 109 -11.00 -10.89 -13.38
N ARG A 110 -10.69 -10.71 -12.09
CA ARG A 110 -11.70 -10.34 -11.08
C ARG A 110 -11.20 -9.19 -10.22
N PHE A 111 -12.05 -8.19 -10.07
CA PHE A 111 -11.77 -6.97 -9.34
C PHE A 111 -12.87 -6.64 -8.35
N VAL A 112 -12.52 -6.28 -7.12
CA VAL A 112 -13.48 -5.71 -6.17
C VAL A 112 -13.62 -4.21 -6.45
N VAL A 113 -14.86 -3.70 -6.45
CA VAL A 113 -15.13 -2.28 -6.67
C VAL A 113 -15.20 -1.55 -5.33
N TYR A 114 -14.47 -0.44 -5.24
CA TYR A 114 -14.54 0.50 -4.14
C TYR A 114 -15.02 1.85 -4.64
N THR A 115 -15.98 2.45 -3.95
CA THR A 115 -16.60 3.72 -4.29
C THR A 115 -16.28 4.76 -3.25
N PHE A 116 -16.13 6.00 -3.72
CA PHE A 116 -16.07 7.15 -2.83
C PHE A 116 -17.40 7.24 -2.04
N PRO A 117 -17.36 7.45 -0.72
CA PRO A 117 -18.57 7.67 0.08
C PRO A 117 -19.26 8.94 -0.46
N THR A 118 -20.50 8.78 -0.92
CA THR A 118 -21.38 9.88 -1.31
C THR A 118 -22.10 10.44 -0.12
#